data_AF-A0A9P4MBQ6-F1
#
_entry.id   AF-A0A9P4MBQ6-F1
#
_cell.length_a   1.000
_cell.length_b   1.000
_cell.length_c   1.000
_cell.angle_alpha   90.00
_cell.angle_beta   90.00
_cell.angle_gamma   90.00
#
_symmetry.space_group_name_H-M   'P 1'
#
loop_
_entity.id
_entity.type
_entity.pdbx_description
1 polymer ?
#
loop_
_entity_poly.entity_id
_entity_poly.type
_entity_poly.pdbx_seq_one_letter_code
_entity_poly.pdbx_strand_id
1 'polypeptide(L)'
;MSANADYSDSAAQGTVDNDYASRTGQSEIPVQRDDAPVEQGVNKFDADSDEQLAADDQDAIDKSNIVDERTRGAAPQKGAYTEPGDEEGLPSDTGRSSNY
;
A
#
# COMPACT_ATOMS: atom_id res chain seq x y z
N MET A 1 5.92 -25.92 35.56
CA MET A 1 6.35 -26.32 34.21
C MET A 1 5.73 -25.32 33.25
N SER A 2 6.44 -24.24 32.91
CA SER A 2 5.99 -23.32 31.86
C SER A 2 6.68 -23.73 30.57
N ALA A 3 5.88 -24.15 29.59
CA ALA A 3 6.34 -24.38 28.25
C ALA A 3 6.62 -23.01 27.62
N ASN A 4 7.89 -22.70 27.36
CA ASN A 4 8.23 -21.71 26.35
C ASN A 4 7.74 -22.31 25.04
N ALA A 5 6.66 -21.77 24.48
CA ALA A 5 6.33 -22.01 23.09
C ALA A 5 7.44 -21.34 22.28
N ASP A 6 8.49 -22.09 21.97
CA ASP A 6 9.39 -21.78 20.88
C ASP A 6 8.51 -21.57 19.65
N TYR A 7 8.33 -20.30 19.27
CA TYR A 7 7.84 -19.93 17.95
C TYR A 7 8.92 -20.38 16.96
N SER A 8 8.89 -21.67 16.62
CA SER A 8 9.65 -22.22 15.50
C SER A 8 9.01 -21.61 14.26
N ASP A 9 9.64 -20.53 13.80
CA ASP A 9 9.47 -19.99 12.45
C ASP A 9 9.78 -21.12 11.46
N SER A 10 8.73 -21.89 11.16
CA SER A 10 8.77 -23.10 10.35
C SER A 10 8.41 -22.80 8.90
N ALA A 11 8.58 -21.55 8.47
CA ALA A 11 8.16 -21.07 7.16
C ALA A 11 9.34 -20.57 6.31
N ALA A 12 10.40 -21.39 6.17
CA ALA A 12 11.21 -21.53 4.95
C ALA A 12 12.50 -22.31 5.27
N GLN A 13 12.45 -23.64 5.31
CA GLN A 13 13.67 -24.42 5.04
C GLN A 13 13.89 -24.54 3.53
N GLY A 14 13.83 -23.41 2.83
CA GLY A 14 14.50 -23.27 1.55
C GLY A 14 16.01 -23.23 1.81
N THR A 15 16.81 -23.79 0.91
CA THR A 15 18.26 -23.56 0.95
C THR A 15 18.51 -22.06 0.79
N VAL A 16 19.20 -21.44 1.74
CA VAL A 16 19.67 -20.05 1.63
C VAL A 16 20.52 -19.94 0.36
N ASP A 17 20.10 -19.11 -0.60
CA ASP A 17 20.82 -18.80 -1.83
C ASP A 17 21.04 -17.28 -1.91
N ASN A 18 22.26 -16.86 -2.21
CA ASN A 18 22.62 -15.45 -2.34
C ASN A 18 23.32 -15.14 -3.68
N ASP A 19 23.42 -16.12 -4.58
CA ASP A 19 24.13 -15.97 -5.85
C ASP A 19 23.45 -14.95 -6.77
N TYR A 20 22.14 -14.78 -6.64
CA TYR A 20 21.37 -13.75 -7.35
C TYR A 20 21.68 -12.32 -6.86
N ALA A 21 22.25 -12.15 -5.66
CA ALA A 21 22.56 -10.84 -5.09
C ALA A 21 23.88 -10.24 -5.58
N SER A 22 24.72 -11.04 -6.26
CA SER A 22 26.00 -10.57 -6.79
C SER A 22 26.32 -11.20 -8.15
N ARG A 23 25.48 -10.90 -9.16
CA ARG A 23 25.76 -11.32 -10.54
C ARG A 23 26.71 -10.32 -11.24
N THR A 24 27.72 -10.84 -11.93
CA THR A 24 28.62 -10.03 -12.78
C THR A 24 27.82 -9.29 -13.84
N GLY A 25 27.97 -7.95 -13.90
CA GLY A 25 27.22 -7.07 -14.81
C GLY A 25 25.88 -6.55 -14.27
N GLN A 26 25.49 -6.92 -13.05
CA GLN A 26 24.32 -6.38 -12.36
C GLN A 26 24.76 -5.26 -11.41
N SER A 27 24.83 -4.04 -11.91
CA SER A 27 25.29 -2.86 -11.15
C SER A 27 24.17 -1.89 -10.75
N GLU A 28 22.91 -2.17 -11.11
CA GLU A 28 21.89 -1.13 -11.17
C GLU A 28 20.63 -1.40 -10.33
N ILE A 29 20.39 -2.65 -9.90
CA ILE A 29 19.20 -3.00 -9.11
C ILE A 29 19.63 -3.64 -7.79
N PRO A 30 19.44 -2.96 -6.64
CA PRO A 30 19.68 -3.56 -5.34
C PRO A 30 18.63 -4.65 -5.09
N VAL A 31 19.10 -5.86 -4.81
CA VAL A 31 18.25 -7.00 -4.41
C VAL A 31 18.63 -7.41 -3.00
N GLN A 32 17.61 -7.77 -2.22
CA GLN A 32 17.80 -8.23 -0.85
C GLN A 32 18.22 -9.71 -0.85
N ARG A 33 19.23 -10.04 -0.05
CA ARG A 33 19.70 -11.42 0.18
C ARG A 33 18.71 -12.22 1.02
N ASP A 34 18.72 -13.53 0.87
CA ASP A 34 17.87 -14.45 1.65
C ASP A 34 18.17 -14.32 3.15
N ASP A 35 19.44 -14.18 3.51
CA ASP A 35 19.92 -14.06 4.89
C ASP A 35 20.01 -12.61 5.38
N ALA A 36 19.61 -11.63 4.56
CA ALA A 36 19.61 -10.24 4.99
C ALA A 36 18.59 -10.06 6.13
N PRO A 37 19.00 -9.50 7.28
CA PRO A 37 18.06 -9.24 8.36
C PRO A 37 16.97 -8.28 7.86
N VAL A 38 15.73 -8.75 7.90
CA VAL A 38 14.54 -7.94 7.66
C VAL A 38 14.09 -7.31 8.96
N GLU A 39 13.74 -6.03 8.91
CA GLU A 39 13.03 -5.40 10.00
C GLU A 39 11.62 -5.99 10.05
N GLN A 40 11.25 -6.55 11.21
CA GLN A 40 9.98 -7.26 11.39
C GLN A 40 8.77 -6.30 11.50
N GLY A 41 8.98 -4.98 11.38
CA GLY A 41 7.95 -3.94 11.45
C GLY A 41 7.29 -3.77 12.82
N VAL A 42 7.38 -4.79 13.69
CA VAL A 42 6.85 -4.82 15.05
C VAL A 42 7.89 -5.40 16.01
N ASN A 43 7.91 -4.90 17.25
CA ASN A 43 8.72 -5.50 18.30
C ASN A 43 8.06 -6.80 18.76
N LYS A 44 8.64 -7.94 18.38
CA LYS A 44 8.13 -9.28 18.74
C LYS A 44 7.91 -9.52 20.23
N PHE A 45 8.59 -8.78 21.11
CA PHE A 45 8.45 -8.93 22.55
C PHE A 45 7.27 -8.13 23.12
N ASP A 46 6.87 -7.06 22.44
CA ASP A 46 5.80 -6.18 22.88
C ASP A 46 4.50 -6.49 22.14
N ALA A 47 4.58 -7.03 20.92
CA ALA A 47 3.43 -7.33 20.06
C ALA A 47 2.41 -8.28 20.71
N ASP A 48 2.86 -9.26 21.51
CA ASP A 48 2.00 -10.21 22.22
C ASP A 48 1.71 -9.79 23.67
N SER A 49 1.98 -8.53 24.04
CA SER A 49 1.75 -8.04 25.40
C SER A 49 0.28 -7.68 25.66
N ASP A 50 -0.16 -7.87 26.91
CA ASP A 50 -1.50 -7.43 27.35
C ASP A 50 -1.72 -5.91 27.16
N GLU A 51 -0.64 -5.12 27.17
CA GLU A 51 -0.67 -3.68 26.96
C GLU A 51 -1.03 -3.32 25.50
N GLN A 52 -0.46 -4.02 24.52
CA GLN A 52 -0.83 -3.84 23.10
C GLN A 52 -2.27 -4.26 22.85
N LEU A 53 -2.72 -5.40 23.39
CA LEU A 53 -4.12 -5.83 23.25
C LEU A 53 -5.10 -4.79 23.80
N ALA A 54 -4.79 -4.19 24.95
CA ALA A 54 -5.64 -3.16 25.54
C ALA A 54 -5.69 -1.88 24.69
N ALA A 55 -4.58 -1.46 24.09
CA ALA A 55 -4.53 -0.32 23.17
C ALA A 55 -5.33 -0.60 21.89
N ASP A 56 -5.12 -1.77 21.29
CA ASP A 56 -5.86 -2.22 20.09
C ASP A 56 -7.36 -2.25 20.35
N ASP A 57 -7.80 -2.73 21.52
CA ASP A 57 -9.21 -2.72 21.91
C ASP A 57 -9.79 -1.31 22.03
N GLN A 58 -9.01 -0.33 22.52
CA GLN A 58 -9.46 1.07 22.56
C GLN A 58 -9.55 1.67 21.16
N ASP A 59 -8.51 1.47 20.34
CA ASP A 59 -8.43 2.03 19.00
C ASP A 59 -9.51 1.42 18.07
N ALA A 60 -9.79 0.12 18.21
CA ALA A 60 -10.84 -0.57 17.45
C ALA A 60 -12.25 -0.05 17.78
N ILE A 61 -12.45 0.45 19.00
CA ILE A 61 -13.72 1.03 19.45
C ILE A 61 -13.81 2.52 19.11
N ASP A 62 -12.68 3.21 18.84
CA ASP A 62 -12.67 4.64 18.55
C ASP A 62 -13.44 4.97 17.26
N LYS A 63 -14.52 5.72 17.44
CA LYS A 63 -15.38 6.18 16.35
C LYS A 63 -15.03 7.58 15.88
N SER A 64 -14.01 8.24 16.45
CA SER A 64 -13.61 9.60 16.11
C SER A 64 -13.25 9.77 14.62
N ASN A 65 -12.75 8.69 14.00
CA ASN A 65 -12.42 8.63 12.57
C ASN A 65 -13.54 8.06 11.69
N ILE A 66 -14.72 7.78 12.25
CA ILE A 66 -15.88 7.33 11.48
C ILE A 66 -16.65 8.57 11.02
N VAL A 67 -16.89 8.66 9.71
CA VAL A 67 -17.81 9.64 9.15
C VAL A 67 -19.23 9.20 9.46
N ASP A 68 -19.98 10.01 10.21
CA ASP A 68 -21.35 9.70 10.69
C ASP A 68 -22.35 9.40 9.57
N GLU A 69 -22.11 9.94 8.38
CA GLU A 69 -22.96 9.79 7.21
C GLU A 69 -22.21 9.14 6.06
N ARG A 70 -22.96 8.43 5.19
CA ARG A 70 -22.40 8.01 3.91
C ARG A 70 -22.01 9.25 3.14
N THR A 71 -20.82 9.28 2.53
CA THR A 71 -20.37 10.30 1.57
C THR A 71 -21.16 10.29 0.25
N ARG A 72 -22.46 9.93 0.29
CA ARG A 72 -23.44 10.00 -0.80
C ARG A 72 -23.76 11.47 -1.11
N GLY A 73 -22.77 12.15 -1.64
CA GLY A 73 -22.79 13.46 -2.28
C GLY A 73 -21.73 13.56 -3.39
N ALA A 74 -20.89 12.52 -3.57
CA ALA A 74 -19.92 12.44 -4.66
C ALA A 74 -20.54 12.21 -6.04
N ALA A 75 -21.85 11.93 -6.11
CA ALA A 75 -22.53 11.91 -7.40
C ALA A 75 -22.56 13.35 -7.93
N PRO A 76 -21.96 13.61 -9.10
CA PRO A 76 -22.01 14.92 -9.72
C PRO A 76 -23.45 15.39 -9.83
N GLN A 77 -23.69 16.68 -9.62
CA GLN A 77 -25.01 17.26 -9.86
C GLN A 77 -25.45 16.99 -11.30
N LYS A 78 -26.76 16.90 -11.53
CA LYS A 78 -27.31 16.73 -12.89
C LYS A 78 -26.78 17.86 -13.77
N GLY A 79 -25.98 17.53 -14.79
CA GLY A 79 -25.33 18.50 -15.68
C GLY A 79 -23.87 18.86 -15.34
N ALA A 80 -23.27 18.25 -14.31
CA ALA A 80 -21.84 18.44 -14.03
C ALA A 80 -20.92 17.71 -15.04
N TYR A 81 -21.47 16.70 -15.73
CA TYR A 81 -20.86 16.15 -16.94
C TYR A 81 -21.78 16.49 -18.11
N THR A 82 -21.34 17.41 -18.96
CA THR A 82 -22.00 17.78 -20.20
C THR A 82 -21.01 17.53 -21.32
N GLU A 83 -21.45 16.80 -22.34
CA GLU A 83 -20.66 16.59 -23.55
C GLU A 83 -20.46 17.96 -24.22
N PRO A 84 -19.25 18.29 -24.71
CA PRO A 84 -19.03 19.47 -25.52
C PRO A 84 -19.97 19.42 -26.74
N GLY A 85 -20.55 20.57 -27.12
CA GLY A 85 -21.32 20.65 -28.35
C GLY A 85 -20.48 20.35 -29.59
N ASP A 86 -21.11 20.07 -30.73
CA ASP A 86 -20.44 19.70 -31.99
C ASP A 86 -19.37 20.72 -32.45
N GLU A 87 -19.46 21.97 -32.00
CA GLU A 87 -18.54 23.07 -32.33
C GLU A 87 -17.62 23.46 -31.16
N GLU A 88 -17.79 22.86 -29.98
CA GLU A 88 -17.07 23.20 -28.77
C GLU A 88 -15.72 22.46 -28.70
N GLY A 89 -14.62 23.22 -28.77
CA GLY A 89 -13.26 22.68 -28.78
C GLY A 89 -12.71 22.33 -30.17
N LEU A 90 -13.53 22.46 -31.22
CA LEU A 90 -13.05 22.39 -32.59
C LEU A 90 -12.34 23.70 -32.98
N PRO A 91 -11.17 23.66 -33.64
CA PRO A 91 -10.58 24.84 -34.23
C PRO A 91 -11.49 25.37 -35.35
N SER A 92 -11.49 26.69 -35.58
CA SER A 92 -12.25 27.29 -36.68
C SER A 92 -11.97 26.56 -38.00
N ASP A 93 -13.02 26.16 -38.72
CA ASP A 93 -12.96 25.48 -40.03
C ASP A 93 -12.47 26.43 -41.12
N THR A 94 -11.22 26.85 -40.98
CA THR A 94 -10.48 27.68 -41.94
C THR A 94 -9.62 26.81 -42.86
N GLY A 95 -9.77 25.48 -42.77
CA GLY A 95 -8.90 24.51 -43.45
C GLY A 95 -7.44 24.57 -43.02
N ARG A 96 -7.13 25.19 -41.87
CA ARG A 96 -5.77 25.30 -41.32
C ARG A 96 -5.70 24.60 -39.97
N SER A 97 -4.69 23.76 -39.78
CA SER A 97 -4.35 23.21 -38.48
C SER A 97 -4.00 24.33 -37.50
N SER A 98 -4.38 24.18 -36.23
CA SER A 98 -3.95 25.08 -35.16
C SER A 98 -2.43 25.05 -35.04
N ASN A 99 -1.78 26.20 -35.12
CA ASN A 99 -0.37 26.33 -34.77
C ASN A 99 -0.26 26.61 -33.26
N TYR A 100 -0.10 25.55 -32.48
CA TYR A 100 0.51 25.62 -31.15
C TYR A 100 1.80 24.80 -31.18
#